data_AF-M3UT97-F1
#
_entry.id   AF-M3UT97-F1
#
_cell.length_a   1.000
_cell.length_b   1.000
_cell.length_c   1.000
_cell.angle_alpha   90.00
_cell.angle_beta   90.00
_cell.angle_gamma   90.00
#
_symmetry.space_group_name_H-M   'P 1'
#
loop_
_entity.id
_entity.type
_entity.pdbx_description
1 polymer ?
#
loop_
_entity_poly.entity_id
_entity_poly.type
_entity_poly.pdbx_seq_one_letter_code
_entity_poly.pdbx_strand_id
1 'polypeptide(L)'
;MGLGAYPGSDRQFLGMLGMHGSYQANLAMHHSDVILAVGARFDDRVINGATRFCPNAKIIHVDIDPASISKTIKADVPIVGPVDSVLAEMVAVVRELSEKPRAENQAAWWKQIEEWRGGREMFPYDKGDGSIIKPQTVIETLYDVTAGDAYITSDVGQHQMFAAQYYRYDKPNRWINSGGLGTMGFGFPAAMGVKLNFPDADVACVTGEGSVQMNIQELSTCMQYDLPVKIVCLNNGALGMQDGADLNMRHIISLLLENEPGALSRVVGLFSQRNYNIESLTVAATEDPTLSRLTLTTIGQEETVEQITKNLNKLIEVVKLVNLSESAHIERELLLIKVKATGAQRAEVKRTTDIFRGQIVDVGSSVYTIQLAGTSEKIDSFIQAIGAASILEVVRSGVTGISRGDKALSI
;
A
#
# COMPACT_ATOMS: atom_id res chain seq x y z
N MET A 1 7.09 3.63 15.85
CA MET A 1 8.14 3.43 16.87
C MET A 1 7.65 3.72 18.29
N GLY A 2 6.94 4.83 18.56
CA GLY A 2 6.53 5.19 19.94
C GLY A 2 5.31 4.47 20.53
N LEU A 3 4.83 3.37 19.94
CA LEU A 3 3.68 2.62 20.50
C LEU A 3 4.06 2.05 21.86
N GLY A 4 3.19 2.23 22.86
CA GLY A 4 3.45 1.86 24.25
C GLY A 4 4.12 2.94 25.10
N ALA A 5 4.58 4.05 24.52
CA ALA A 5 5.07 5.20 25.30
C ALA A 5 3.94 5.91 26.08
N TYR A 6 2.72 5.86 25.55
CA TYR A 6 1.48 6.21 26.24
C TYR A 6 0.53 5.01 26.17
N PRO A 7 -0.27 4.70 27.21
CA PRO A 7 -1.08 3.49 27.21
C PRO A 7 -2.12 3.48 26.10
N GLY A 8 -2.07 2.47 25.24
CA GLY A 8 -3.00 2.32 24.11
C GLY A 8 -4.44 2.06 24.53
N SER A 9 -4.67 1.59 25.76
CA SER A 9 -5.99 1.41 26.36
C SER A 9 -6.60 2.71 26.91
N ASP A 10 -5.80 3.76 27.11
CA ASP A 10 -6.27 4.99 27.73
C ASP A 10 -7.17 5.80 26.79
N ARG A 11 -8.21 6.41 27.34
CA ARG A 11 -9.15 7.23 26.56
C ARG A 11 -8.47 8.40 25.86
N GLN A 12 -7.34 8.93 26.34
CA GLN A 12 -6.63 10.03 25.69
C GLN A 12 -5.73 9.56 24.55
N PHE A 13 -5.51 8.25 24.39
CA PHE A 13 -4.82 7.71 23.23
C PHE A 13 -5.68 7.89 21.99
N LEU A 14 -5.16 8.65 21.02
CA LEU A 14 -5.87 8.90 19.76
C LEU A 14 -5.58 7.83 18.70
N GLY A 15 -4.58 6.98 18.90
CA GLY A 15 -4.06 6.06 17.89
C GLY A 15 -2.72 6.51 17.31
N MET A 16 -2.16 5.68 16.44
CA MET A 16 -1.00 6.07 15.63
C MET A 16 -1.37 7.22 14.67
N LEU A 17 -0.45 8.14 14.40
CA LEU A 17 -0.58 9.17 13.35
C LEU A 17 0.25 8.79 12.11
N GLY A 18 -0.06 9.40 10.97
CA GLY A 18 0.64 9.21 9.70
C GLY A 18 -0.18 8.48 8.63
N MET A 19 0.50 7.98 7.61
CA MET A 19 -0.07 7.38 6.39
C MET A 19 -1.08 6.24 6.67
N HIS A 20 -0.81 5.40 7.67
CA HIS A 20 -1.71 4.34 8.14
C HIS A 20 -2.18 4.60 9.58
N GLY A 21 -2.16 5.87 10.00
CA GLY A 21 -2.63 6.31 11.30
C GLY A 21 -4.16 6.34 11.40
N SER A 22 -4.67 6.59 12.59
CA SER A 22 -6.10 6.77 12.82
C SER A 22 -6.56 8.12 12.28
N TYR A 23 -7.83 8.17 11.87
CA TYR A 23 -8.45 9.38 11.35
C TYR A 23 -8.43 10.52 12.38
N GLN A 24 -8.84 10.24 13.62
CA GLN A 24 -8.88 11.23 14.68
C GLN A 24 -7.49 11.72 15.11
N ALA A 25 -6.45 10.88 15.09
CA ALA A 25 -5.08 11.33 15.41
C ALA A 25 -4.56 12.30 14.34
N ASN A 26 -4.79 11.98 13.06
CA ASN A 26 -4.37 12.84 11.95
C ASN A 26 -5.14 14.18 11.93
N LEU A 27 -6.45 14.18 12.20
CA LEU A 27 -7.22 15.41 12.32
C LEU A 27 -6.83 16.24 13.54
N ALA A 28 -6.62 15.60 14.69
CA ALA A 28 -6.14 16.30 15.88
C ALA A 28 -4.81 17.01 15.60
N MET A 29 -3.85 16.34 14.96
CA MET A 29 -2.59 16.95 14.54
C MET A 29 -2.82 18.13 13.58
N HIS A 30 -3.65 17.96 12.55
CA HIS A 30 -3.91 19.01 11.56
C HIS A 30 -4.53 20.28 12.16
N HIS A 31 -5.44 20.11 13.13
CA HIS A 31 -6.19 21.21 13.75
C HIS A 31 -5.60 21.70 15.08
N SER A 32 -4.47 21.16 15.52
CA SER A 32 -3.78 21.61 16.74
C SER A 32 -3.23 23.03 16.57
N ASP A 33 -3.28 23.81 17.65
CA ASP A 33 -2.64 25.12 17.78
C ASP A 33 -1.22 25.02 18.39
N VAL A 34 -0.94 23.94 19.10
CA VAL A 34 0.39 23.61 19.64
C VAL A 34 0.67 22.11 19.46
N ILE A 35 1.88 21.77 19.02
CA ILE A 35 2.38 20.40 18.95
C ILE A 35 3.61 20.28 19.82
N LEU A 36 3.54 19.37 20.79
CA LEU A 36 4.67 18.95 21.60
C LEU A 36 5.23 17.64 21.03
N ALA A 37 6.27 17.73 20.22
CA ALA A 37 6.97 16.59 19.66
C ALA A 37 8.09 16.15 20.61
N VAL A 38 7.90 14.99 21.25
CA VAL A 38 8.85 14.42 22.22
C VAL A 38 9.55 13.21 21.61
N GLY A 39 10.86 13.30 21.39
CA GLY A 39 11.67 12.20 20.86
C GLY A 39 11.20 11.71 19.49
N ALA A 40 10.72 12.62 18.65
CA ALA A 40 10.16 12.33 17.33
C ALA A 40 10.90 13.09 16.23
N ARG A 41 11.13 12.43 15.09
CA ARG A 41 12.00 12.95 14.00
C ARG A 41 11.28 13.50 12.77
N PHE A 42 9.96 13.74 12.86
CA PHE A 42 9.12 14.22 11.75
C PHE A 42 9.39 13.48 10.42
N ASP A 43 9.30 12.15 10.47
CA ASP A 43 9.49 11.26 9.33
C ASP A 43 8.40 11.46 8.26
N ASP A 44 8.74 11.23 6.99
CA ASP A 44 7.85 11.43 5.84
C ASP A 44 6.57 10.59 5.91
N ARG A 45 6.65 9.37 6.47
CA ARG A 45 5.50 8.48 6.72
C ARG A 45 4.48 9.07 7.70
N VAL A 46 4.91 10.04 8.51
CA VAL A 46 4.06 10.74 9.48
C VAL A 46 3.56 12.06 8.92
N ILE A 47 4.45 12.86 8.31
CA ILE A 47 4.10 14.23 7.94
C ILE A 47 3.33 14.36 6.62
N ASN A 48 3.52 13.41 5.69
CA ASN A 48 2.90 13.41 4.35
C ASN A 48 3.01 14.78 3.61
N GLY A 49 4.20 15.40 3.71
CA GLY A 49 4.52 16.69 3.08
C GLY A 49 4.66 17.86 4.06
N ALA A 50 5.85 18.46 4.11
CA ALA A 50 6.20 19.49 5.11
C ALA A 50 5.34 20.76 5.03
N THR A 51 4.90 21.17 3.83
CA THR A 51 4.14 22.43 3.63
C THR A 51 2.70 22.37 4.13
N ARG A 52 2.15 21.16 4.30
CA ARG A 52 0.76 20.94 4.75
C ARG A 52 0.68 20.39 6.17
N PHE A 53 1.82 20.09 6.77
CA PHE A 53 1.88 19.51 8.09
C PHE A 53 1.58 20.57 9.16
N CYS A 54 0.40 20.44 9.78
CA CYS A 54 -0.01 21.23 10.96
C CYS A 54 0.10 22.75 10.73
N PRO A 55 -0.64 23.32 9.76
CA PRO A 55 -0.38 24.64 9.20
C PRO A 55 -0.50 25.82 10.19
N ASN A 56 -1.20 25.62 11.30
CA ASN A 56 -1.46 26.66 12.30
C ASN A 56 -0.79 26.40 13.66
N ALA A 57 -0.06 25.30 13.78
CA ALA A 57 0.48 24.86 15.07
C ALA A 57 1.81 25.54 15.38
N LYS A 58 2.00 25.95 16.64
CA LYS A 58 3.33 26.20 17.19
C LYS A 58 4.00 24.88 17.52
N ILE A 59 5.22 24.67 17.03
CA ILE A 59 5.96 23.42 17.18
C ILE A 59 6.98 23.53 18.30
N ILE A 60 6.77 22.77 19.38
CA ILE A 60 7.75 22.52 20.43
C ILE A 60 8.41 21.17 20.13
N HIS A 61 9.72 21.15 19.93
CA HIS A 61 10.45 19.95 19.52
C HIS A 61 11.54 19.62 20.53
N VAL A 62 11.33 18.51 21.26
CA VAL A 62 12.29 17.93 22.18
C VAL A 62 13.00 16.76 21.50
N ASP A 63 14.31 16.87 21.32
CA ASP A 63 15.14 15.78 20.80
C ASP A 63 16.51 15.79 21.46
N ILE A 64 17.11 14.62 21.63
CA ILE A 64 18.47 14.51 22.17
C ILE A 64 19.51 14.85 21.11
N ASP A 65 19.18 14.63 19.83
CA ASP A 65 20.05 14.90 18.70
C ASP A 65 19.77 16.28 18.10
N PRO A 66 20.71 17.25 18.22
CA PRO A 66 20.53 18.57 17.64
C PRO A 66 20.38 18.54 16.11
N ALA A 67 20.90 17.53 15.41
CA ALA A 67 20.75 17.41 13.96
C ALA A 67 19.35 16.98 13.53
N SER A 68 18.52 16.49 14.45
CA SER A 68 17.12 16.15 14.20
C SER A 68 16.18 17.36 14.37
N ILE A 69 16.59 18.36 15.16
CA ILE A 69 15.84 19.60 15.37
C ILE A 69 15.76 20.42 14.08
N SER A 70 14.56 20.85 13.71
CA SER A 70 14.31 21.67 12.51
C SER A 70 14.81 21.08 11.18
N LYS A 71 15.09 19.77 11.14
CA LYS A 71 15.57 19.07 9.94
C LYS A 71 14.49 19.00 8.86
N THR A 72 13.27 18.62 9.23
CA THR A 72 12.14 18.44 8.31
C THR A 72 11.06 19.50 8.52
N ILE A 73 10.67 19.73 9.77
CA ILE A 73 9.69 20.73 10.19
C ILE A 73 10.41 21.71 11.10
N LYS A 74 10.29 23.02 10.81
CA LYS A 74 10.89 24.07 11.64
C LYS A 74 10.23 24.08 13.02
N ALA A 75 11.05 23.98 14.08
CA ALA A 75 10.58 24.13 15.45
C ALA A 75 10.51 25.61 15.83
N ASP A 76 9.42 26.03 16.48
CA ASP A 76 9.30 27.35 17.09
C ASP A 76 10.02 27.41 18.44
N VAL A 77 9.96 26.30 19.19
CA VAL A 77 10.63 26.12 20.47
C VAL A 77 11.47 24.84 20.43
N PRO A 78 12.75 24.93 20.00
CA PRO A 78 13.65 23.78 20.02
C PRO A 78 14.20 23.54 21.43
N ILE A 79 14.16 22.30 21.89
CA ILE A 79 14.72 21.88 23.18
C ILE A 79 15.64 20.67 22.91
N VAL A 80 16.94 20.87 23.10
CA VAL A 80 17.94 19.81 22.92
C VAL A 80 18.24 19.18 24.27
N GLY A 81 17.91 17.90 24.43
CA GLY A 81 18.24 17.17 25.65
C GLY A 81 17.53 15.82 25.79
N PRO A 82 17.93 15.03 26.81
CA PRO A 82 17.24 13.80 27.17
C PRO A 82 15.77 14.06 27.54
N VAL A 83 14.85 13.31 26.92
CA VAL A 83 13.40 13.52 27.07
C VAL A 83 12.91 13.32 28.50
N ASP A 84 13.56 12.44 29.26
CA ASP A 84 13.25 12.18 30.67
C ASP A 84 13.51 13.41 31.56
N SER A 85 14.70 14.00 31.45
CA SER A 85 15.07 15.21 32.18
C SER A 85 14.20 16.40 31.75
N VAL A 86 14.03 16.61 30.44
CA VAL A 86 13.24 17.72 29.91
C VAL A 86 11.79 17.64 30.37
N LEU A 87 11.14 16.48 30.27
CA LEU A 87 9.75 16.32 30.71
C LEU A 87 9.61 16.45 32.22
N ALA A 88 10.57 15.97 33.01
CA ALA A 88 10.54 16.12 34.47
C ALA A 88 10.57 17.59 34.89
N GLU A 89 11.44 18.40 34.26
CA GLU A 89 11.52 19.84 34.50
C GLU A 89 10.26 20.57 34.02
N MET A 90 9.74 20.25 32.82
CA MET A 90 8.48 20.82 32.33
C MET A 90 7.32 20.56 33.29
N VAL A 91 7.19 19.33 33.79
CA VAL A 91 6.14 18.97 34.76
C VAL A 91 6.33 19.71 36.09
N ALA A 92 7.56 19.88 36.57
CA ALA A 92 7.85 20.64 37.78
C ALA A 92 7.40 22.10 37.64
N VAL A 93 7.77 22.75 36.53
CA VAL A 93 7.36 24.13 36.22
C VAL A 93 5.84 24.25 36.14
N VAL A 94 5.15 23.32 35.47
CA VAL A 94 3.68 23.32 35.38
C VAL A 94 3.03 23.20 36.76
N ARG A 95 3.61 22.41 37.67
CA ARG A 95 3.11 22.28 39.06
C ARG A 95 3.34 23.56 39.86
N GLU A 96 4.48 24.23 39.70
CA GLU A 96 4.81 25.47 40.40
C GLU A 96 3.92 26.64 39.96
N LEU A 97 3.68 26.79 38.66
CA LEU A 97 2.81 27.83 38.11
C LEU A 97 1.39 27.77 38.69
N SER A 98 0.93 26.59 39.13
CA SER A 98 -0.42 26.36 39.68
C SER A 98 -1.57 26.83 38.78
N GLU A 99 -1.28 27.12 37.51
CA GLU A 99 -2.25 27.50 36.49
C GLU A 99 -2.95 26.24 35.98
N LYS A 100 -4.28 26.32 35.85
CA LYS A 100 -5.07 25.25 35.25
C LYS A 100 -5.49 25.67 33.84
N PRO A 101 -5.50 24.74 32.88
CA PRO A 101 -6.13 24.99 31.59
C PRO A 101 -7.57 25.48 31.80
N ARG A 102 -8.00 26.44 30.98
CA ARG A 102 -9.40 26.89 31.01
C ARG A 102 -10.30 25.71 30.68
N ALA A 103 -11.18 25.34 31.61
CA ALA A 103 -12.05 24.16 31.47
C ALA A 103 -12.91 24.22 30.20
N GLU A 104 -13.36 25.42 29.81
CA GLU A 104 -14.10 25.67 28.57
C GLU A 104 -13.30 25.29 27.31
N ASN A 105 -12.02 25.68 27.24
CA ASN A 105 -11.15 25.38 26.10
C ASN A 105 -10.85 23.88 26.00
N GLN A 106 -10.54 23.27 27.15
CA GLN A 106 -10.27 21.84 27.22
C GLN A 106 -11.52 21.03 26.83
N ALA A 107 -12.70 21.42 27.32
CA ALA A 107 -13.96 20.77 26.96
C ALA A 107 -14.30 20.95 25.47
N ALA A 108 -14.07 22.14 24.90
CA ALA A 108 -14.29 22.38 23.48
C ALA A 108 -13.36 21.51 22.60
N TRP A 109 -12.09 21.40 22.96
CA TRP A 109 -11.13 20.57 22.22
C TRP A 109 -11.47 19.08 22.30
N TRP A 110 -11.77 18.58 23.49
CA TRP A 110 -12.20 17.18 23.65
C TRP A 110 -13.51 16.91 22.92
N LYS A 111 -14.47 17.84 22.92
CA LYS A 111 -15.69 17.70 22.13
C LYS A 111 -15.37 17.52 20.64
N GLN A 112 -14.46 18.32 20.10
CA GLN A 112 -14.05 18.20 18.70
C GLN A 112 -13.38 16.85 18.40
N ILE A 113 -12.52 16.35 19.30
CA ILE A 113 -11.90 15.03 19.17
C ILE A 113 -12.95 13.92 19.19
N GLU A 114 -13.93 13.99 20.09
CA GLU A 114 -15.01 12.98 20.16
C GLU A 114 -15.92 13.03 18.93
N GLU A 115 -16.14 14.21 18.34
CA GLU A 115 -16.82 14.34 17.05
C GLU A 115 -16.08 13.61 15.93
N TRP A 116 -14.74 13.72 15.87
CA TRP A 116 -13.93 12.98 14.88
C TRP A 116 -13.89 11.47 15.13
N ARG A 117 -13.91 11.05 16.40
CA ARG A 117 -14.12 9.63 16.73
C ARG A 117 -15.48 9.14 16.25
N GLY A 118 -16.49 10.01 16.32
CA GLY A 118 -17.82 9.77 15.76
C GLY A 118 -18.52 8.51 16.28
N GLY A 119 -18.14 8.04 17.48
CA GLY A 119 -18.62 6.78 18.07
C GLY A 119 -18.19 5.51 17.32
N ARG A 120 -17.24 5.60 16.39
CA ARG A 120 -16.75 4.47 15.59
C ARG A 120 -15.56 3.79 16.29
N GLU A 121 -15.32 2.54 15.92
CA GLU A 121 -14.04 1.89 16.24
C GLU A 121 -12.88 2.70 15.64
N MET A 122 -11.74 2.75 16.33
CA MET A 122 -10.56 3.54 15.93
C MET A 122 -10.03 3.14 14.54
N PHE A 123 -10.11 1.84 14.23
CA PHE A 123 -9.75 1.27 12.94
C PHE A 123 -10.88 0.31 12.52
N PRO A 124 -11.92 0.80 11.82
CA PRO A 124 -13.04 -0.05 11.44
C PRO A 124 -12.64 -0.98 10.29
N TYR A 125 -13.13 -2.22 10.32
CA TYR A 125 -12.97 -3.18 9.23
C TYR A 125 -14.21 -4.07 9.10
N ASP A 126 -14.41 -4.64 7.92
CA ASP A 126 -15.48 -5.60 7.69
C ASP A 126 -15.12 -6.96 8.30
N LYS A 127 -15.86 -7.34 9.35
CA LYS A 127 -15.71 -8.64 10.05
C LYS A 127 -16.16 -9.82 9.18
N GLY A 128 -16.92 -9.58 8.11
CA GLY A 128 -17.41 -10.62 7.20
C GLY A 128 -18.44 -11.54 7.83
N ASP A 129 -18.74 -12.65 7.14
CA ASP A 129 -19.67 -13.69 7.57
C ASP A 129 -18.99 -14.86 8.31
N GLY A 130 -17.69 -14.74 8.59
CA GLY A 130 -16.87 -15.76 9.24
C GLY A 130 -16.32 -16.84 8.29
N SER A 131 -16.57 -16.76 6.99
CA SER A 131 -16.00 -17.71 6.01
C SER A 131 -14.49 -17.56 5.81
N ILE A 132 -13.95 -16.35 6.02
CA ILE A 132 -12.53 -16.01 5.90
C ILE A 132 -12.08 -15.33 7.18
N ILE A 133 -10.95 -15.79 7.73
CA ILE A 133 -10.32 -15.16 8.90
C ILE A 133 -9.81 -13.77 8.49
N LYS A 134 -10.29 -12.73 9.17
CA LYS A 134 -9.81 -11.36 8.96
C LYS A 134 -8.50 -11.15 9.72
N PRO A 135 -7.44 -10.62 9.09
CA PRO A 135 -6.14 -10.44 9.74
C PRO A 135 -6.23 -9.52 10.96
N GLN A 136 -7.11 -8.53 10.95
CA GLN A 136 -7.38 -7.65 12.09
C GLN A 136 -7.88 -8.44 13.31
N THR A 137 -8.85 -9.34 13.08
CA THR A 137 -9.40 -10.22 14.14
C THR A 137 -8.33 -11.13 14.73
N VAL A 138 -7.35 -11.58 13.94
CA VAL A 138 -6.22 -12.37 14.44
C VAL A 138 -5.40 -11.56 15.45
N ILE A 139 -5.14 -10.27 15.15
CA ILE A 139 -4.38 -9.40 16.06
C ILE A 139 -5.19 -9.05 17.32
N GLU A 140 -6.49 -8.79 17.19
CA GLU A 140 -7.37 -8.58 18.35
C GLU A 140 -7.42 -9.82 19.25
N THR A 141 -7.53 -11.01 18.64
CA THR A 141 -7.48 -12.28 19.37
C THR A 141 -6.13 -12.45 20.06
N LEU A 142 -5.03 -12.13 19.38
CA LEU A 142 -3.69 -12.18 19.97
C LEU A 142 -3.57 -11.22 21.17
N TYR A 143 -4.12 -10.02 21.08
CA TYR A 143 -4.20 -9.08 22.19
C TYR A 143 -4.99 -9.65 23.38
N ASP A 144 -6.17 -10.21 23.12
CA ASP A 144 -7.05 -10.76 24.16
C ASP A 144 -6.39 -11.93 24.90
N VAL A 145 -5.82 -12.90 24.17
CA VAL A 145 -5.20 -14.10 24.78
C VAL A 145 -3.91 -13.81 25.51
N THR A 146 -3.24 -12.69 25.20
CA THR A 146 -2.01 -12.25 25.88
C THR A 146 -2.28 -11.16 26.92
N ALA A 147 -3.54 -10.78 27.13
CA ALA A 147 -3.96 -9.67 27.97
C ALA A 147 -3.17 -8.37 27.70
N GLY A 148 -2.76 -8.15 26.45
CA GLY A 148 -2.00 -6.97 26.03
C GLY A 148 -0.56 -6.87 26.52
N ASP A 149 -0.01 -7.86 27.25
CA ASP A 149 1.33 -7.75 27.86
C ASP A 149 2.46 -8.45 27.07
N ALA A 150 2.13 -9.16 25.99
CA ALA A 150 3.14 -9.82 25.16
C ALA A 150 4.07 -8.81 24.44
N TYR A 151 5.30 -9.25 24.21
CA TYR A 151 6.22 -8.61 23.28
C TYR A 151 5.84 -9.00 21.86
N ILE A 152 5.45 -8.01 21.06
CA ILE A 152 5.10 -8.20 19.67
C ILE A 152 6.27 -7.72 18.81
N THR A 153 6.83 -8.64 18.05
CA THR A 153 7.70 -8.29 16.93
C THR A 153 6.91 -8.36 15.64
N SER A 154 7.33 -7.58 14.66
CA SER A 154 6.75 -7.67 13.32
C SER A 154 7.80 -7.59 12.24
N ASP A 155 7.57 -8.38 11.20
CA ASP A 155 8.14 -8.16 9.88
C ASP A 155 7.53 -6.90 9.22
N VAL A 156 7.75 -6.74 7.91
CA VAL A 156 7.35 -5.54 7.16
C VAL A 156 6.33 -5.91 6.10
N GLY A 157 5.18 -5.24 6.12
CA GLY A 157 4.06 -5.50 5.23
C GLY A 157 2.72 -4.99 5.77
N GLN A 158 1.60 -5.42 5.17
CA GLN A 158 0.27 -5.13 5.73
C GLN A 158 0.10 -5.68 7.16
N HIS A 159 0.64 -6.87 7.43
CA HIS A 159 0.61 -7.50 8.75
C HIS A 159 1.24 -6.62 9.85
N GLN A 160 2.28 -5.86 9.49
CA GLN A 160 2.91 -4.88 10.38
C GLN A 160 1.95 -3.77 10.78
N MET A 161 1.18 -3.25 9.81
CA MET A 161 0.21 -2.21 10.07
C MET A 161 -0.94 -2.75 10.93
N PHE A 162 -1.39 -3.98 10.67
CA PHE A 162 -2.41 -4.60 11.52
C PHE A 162 -1.93 -4.80 12.96
N ALA A 163 -0.70 -5.29 13.16
CA ALA A 163 -0.11 -5.42 14.49
C ALA A 163 0.03 -4.07 15.21
N ALA A 164 0.34 -3.00 14.47
CA ALA A 164 0.45 -1.65 15.01
C ALA A 164 -0.91 -1.01 15.34
N GLN A 165 -1.95 -1.33 14.58
CA GLN A 165 -3.28 -0.72 14.68
C GLN A 165 -4.18 -1.42 15.71
N TYR A 166 -4.16 -2.76 15.75
CA TYR A 166 -5.15 -3.56 16.47
C TYR A 166 -4.65 -4.14 17.79
N TYR A 167 -3.33 -4.19 18.02
CA TYR A 167 -2.78 -4.57 19.33
C TYR A 167 -2.56 -3.31 20.17
N ARG A 168 -3.19 -3.22 21.35
CA ARG A 168 -3.09 -2.03 22.22
C ARG A 168 -1.91 -2.16 23.18
N TYR A 169 -0.84 -1.42 22.92
CA TYR A 169 0.36 -1.46 23.74
C TYR A 169 0.24 -0.53 24.95
N ASP A 170 0.20 -1.08 26.16
CA ASP A 170 0.12 -0.28 27.40
C ASP A 170 1.48 -0.03 28.07
N LYS A 171 2.54 -0.68 27.59
CA LYS A 171 3.90 -0.54 28.11
C LYS A 171 4.89 -0.25 26.98
N PRO A 172 5.95 0.54 27.26
CA PRO A 172 7.02 0.76 26.28
C PRO A 172 7.77 -0.54 26.00
N ASN A 173 8.49 -0.59 24.88
CA ASN A 173 9.30 -1.75 24.46
C ASN A 173 8.50 -3.05 24.29
N ARG A 174 7.19 -2.96 24.06
CA ARG A 174 6.32 -4.09 23.69
C ARG A 174 6.12 -4.23 22.18
N TRP A 175 6.39 -3.17 21.42
CA TRP A 175 6.35 -3.18 19.95
C TRP A 175 7.77 -3.08 19.38
N ILE A 176 8.25 -4.15 18.74
CA ILE A 176 9.59 -4.25 18.17
C ILE A 176 9.49 -4.44 16.67
N ASN A 177 9.93 -3.45 15.90
CA ASN A 177 9.73 -3.47 14.46
C ASN A 177 10.77 -2.63 13.70
N SER A 178 11.07 -3.04 12.46
CA SER A 178 11.89 -2.27 11.52
C SER A 178 11.06 -1.19 10.84
N GLY A 179 11.02 0.01 11.45
CA GLY A 179 10.29 1.15 10.93
C GLY A 179 11.04 1.91 9.84
N GLY A 180 12.22 2.45 10.15
CA GLY A 180 12.94 3.37 9.26
C GLY A 180 13.44 2.73 7.96
N LEU A 181 14.10 1.56 8.06
CA LEU A 181 14.62 0.84 6.89
C LEU A 181 13.56 -0.07 6.24
N GLY A 182 12.55 -0.51 6.99
CA GLY A 182 11.51 -1.40 6.46
C GLY A 182 12.06 -2.78 6.05
N THR A 183 12.88 -3.40 6.90
CA THR A 183 13.54 -4.69 6.61
C THR A 183 12.59 -5.87 6.77
N MET A 184 12.19 -6.51 5.67
CA MET A 184 11.53 -7.82 5.70
C MET A 184 12.48 -8.89 6.28
N GLY A 185 11.93 -9.86 7.03
CA GLY A 185 12.70 -10.90 7.72
C GLY A 185 13.26 -10.46 9.09
N PHE A 186 13.00 -9.23 9.53
CA PHE A 186 13.43 -8.70 10.83
C PHE A 186 12.68 -9.33 12.02
N GLY A 187 11.38 -9.56 11.88
CA GLY A 187 10.48 -9.86 13.00
C GLY A 187 10.86 -11.13 13.74
N PHE A 188 11.17 -12.20 13.00
CA PHE A 188 11.44 -13.51 13.60
C PHE A 188 12.77 -13.56 14.38
N PRO A 189 13.93 -13.15 13.81
CA PRO A 189 15.17 -13.03 14.58
C PRO A 189 15.06 -12.06 15.76
N ALA A 190 14.32 -10.94 15.61
CA ALA A 190 14.09 -10.02 16.72
C ALA A 190 13.32 -10.68 17.88
N ALA A 191 12.31 -11.51 17.57
CA ALA A 191 11.56 -12.24 18.58
C ALA A 191 12.43 -13.24 19.34
N MET A 192 13.37 -13.90 18.66
CA MET A 192 14.34 -14.79 19.32
C MET A 192 15.20 -14.02 20.32
N GLY A 193 15.71 -12.84 19.93
CA GLY A 193 16.48 -11.99 20.82
C GLY A 193 15.69 -11.53 22.06
N VAL A 194 14.42 -11.18 21.87
CA VAL A 194 13.52 -10.85 23.00
C VAL A 194 13.29 -12.06 23.90
N LYS A 195 12.98 -13.23 23.31
CA LYS A 195 12.68 -14.45 24.07
C LYS A 195 13.88 -14.96 24.85
N LEU A 196 15.09 -14.82 24.31
CA LEU A 196 16.33 -15.13 25.00
C LEU A 196 16.55 -14.24 26.24
N ASN A 197 16.22 -12.95 26.15
CA ASN A 197 16.37 -12.00 27.27
C ASN A 197 15.22 -12.04 28.28
N PHE A 198 14.02 -12.42 27.84
CA PHE A 198 12.82 -12.55 28.67
C PHE A 198 12.20 -13.95 28.51
N PRO A 199 12.82 -14.99 29.11
CA PRO A 199 12.42 -16.39 28.90
C PRO A 199 10.99 -16.70 29.32
N ASP A 200 10.47 -16.01 30.35
CA ASP A 200 9.11 -16.24 30.87
C ASP A 200 8.04 -15.40 30.17
N ALA A 201 8.43 -14.40 29.38
CA ALA A 201 7.47 -13.51 28.72
C ALA A 201 6.85 -14.15 27.47
N ASP A 202 5.61 -13.79 27.16
CA ASP A 202 5.04 -14.11 25.87
C ASP A 202 5.65 -13.23 24.78
N VAL A 203 6.15 -13.88 23.73
CA VAL A 203 6.78 -13.24 22.59
C VAL A 203 6.15 -13.80 21.32
N ALA A 204 5.53 -12.92 20.54
CA ALA A 204 4.89 -13.26 19.29
C ALA A 204 5.48 -12.45 18.12
N CYS A 205 5.85 -13.14 17.04
CA CYS A 205 6.21 -12.53 15.77
C CYS A 205 4.98 -12.53 14.86
N VAL A 206 4.46 -11.34 14.55
CA VAL A 206 3.44 -11.15 13.52
C VAL A 206 4.13 -10.97 12.17
N THR A 207 3.87 -11.86 11.22
CA THR A 207 4.59 -11.90 9.95
C THR A 207 3.65 -12.21 8.78
N GLY A 208 4.12 -11.96 7.56
CA GLY A 208 3.52 -12.43 6.32
C GLY A 208 4.36 -13.54 5.69
N GLU A 209 3.77 -14.33 4.80
CA GLU A 209 4.42 -15.51 4.21
C GLU A 209 5.68 -15.16 3.40
N GLY A 210 5.71 -13.99 2.75
CA GLY A 210 6.91 -13.52 2.05
C GLY A 210 8.03 -13.09 2.99
N SER A 211 7.70 -12.48 4.13
CA SER A 211 8.70 -11.98 5.09
C SER A 211 9.29 -13.10 5.92
N VAL A 212 8.48 -14.03 6.43
CA VAL A 212 8.96 -15.14 7.26
C VAL A 212 9.93 -16.04 6.50
N GLN A 213 9.73 -16.20 5.19
CA GLN A 213 10.62 -16.98 4.33
C GLN A 213 12.05 -16.43 4.26
N MET A 214 12.24 -15.12 4.46
CA MET A 214 13.58 -14.52 4.37
C MET A 214 14.53 -15.04 5.44
N ASN A 215 14.01 -15.40 6.62
CA ASN A 215 14.80 -15.91 7.74
C ASN A 215 14.21 -17.20 8.36
N ILE A 216 13.54 -18.02 7.54
CA ILE A 216 12.88 -19.24 8.02
C ILE A 216 13.89 -20.28 8.56
N GLN A 217 15.14 -20.20 8.13
CA GLN A 217 16.23 -21.06 8.63
C GLN A 217 16.44 -20.93 10.14
N GLU A 218 16.05 -19.81 10.75
CA GLU A 218 16.19 -19.57 12.19
C GLU A 218 15.28 -20.45 13.06
N LEU A 219 14.35 -21.20 12.46
CA LEU A 219 13.65 -22.29 13.15
C LEU A 219 14.65 -23.32 13.72
N SER A 220 15.75 -23.56 13.01
CA SER A 220 16.82 -24.45 13.50
C SER A 220 17.49 -23.90 14.76
N THR A 221 17.78 -22.60 14.78
CA THR A 221 18.31 -21.88 15.94
C THR A 221 17.32 -21.93 17.11
N CYS A 222 16.03 -21.69 16.88
CA CYS A 222 15.01 -21.78 17.93
C CYS A 222 14.99 -23.17 18.60
N MET A 223 15.10 -24.24 17.81
CA MET A 223 15.14 -25.60 18.32
C MET A 223 16.44 -25.89 19.09
N GLN A 224 17.58 -25.39 18.61
CA GLN A 224 18.88 -25.60 19.26
C GLN A 224 18.99 -24.91 20.63
N TYR A 225 18.37 -23.75 20.78
CA TYR A 225 18.44 -22.92 22.00
C TYR A 225 17.16 -22.96 22.85
N ASP A 226 16.20 -23.84 22.50
CA ASP A 226 14.90 -23.96 23.18
C ASP A 226 14.19 -22.60 23.35
N LEU A 227 14.01 -21.88 22.24
CA LEU A 227 13.37 -20.57 22.20
C LEU A 227 11.92 -20.69 21.72
N PRO A 228 10.91 -20.75 22.62
CA PRO A 228 9.52 -20.94 22.24
C PRO A 228 8.86 -19.62 21.81
N VAL A 229 9.34 -19.08 20.68
CA VAL A 229 8.73 -17.92 20.00
C VAL A 229 7.44 -18.34 19.31
N LYS A 230 6.38 -17.54 19.46
CA LYS A 230 5.10 -17.77 18.78
C LYS A 230 5.12 -17.07 17.42
N ILE A 231 4.93 -17.78 16.33
CA ILE A 231 4.90 -17.19 14.98
C ILE A 231 3.45 -17.11 14.49
N VAL A 232 2.96 -15.90 14.26
CA VAL A 232 1.62 -15.62 13.74
C VAL A 232 1.75 -15.16 12.29
N CYS A 233 1.70 -16.11 11.36
CA CYS A 233 1.83 -15.85 9.93
C CYS A 233 0.47 -15.53 9.30
N LEU A 234 0.23 -14.27 8.95
CA LEU A 234 -0.94 -13.82 8.21
C LEU A 234 -0.73 -14.10 6.72
N ASN A 235 -1.05 -15.32 6.29
CA ASN A 235 -0.84 -15.78 4.92
C ASN A 235 -2.00 -15.34 4.01
N ASN A 236 -1.74 -14.41 3.09
CA ASN A 236 -2.69 -13.97 2.07
C ASN A 236 -2.29 -14.42 0.65
N GLY A 237 -1.18 -15.14 0.51
CA GLY A 237 -0.65 -15.63 -0.77
C GLY A 237 -0.06 -14.54 -1.67
N ALA A 238 0.28 -13.37 -1.14
CA ALA A 238 0.79 -12.22 -1.88
C ALA A 238 1.71 -11.31 -1.05
N LEU A 239 2.57 -10.53 -1.72
CA LEU A 239 3.30 -9.44 -1.06
C LEU A 239 2.39 -8.23 -0.82
N GLY A 240 1.42 -8.36 0.11
CA GLY A 240 0.27 -7.45 0.23
C GLY A 240 0.54 -5.95 0.45
N MET A 241 1.76 -5.54 0.83
CA MET A 241 2.12 -4.11 0.90
C MET A 241 2.43 -3.48 -0.46
N GLN A 242 2.63 -4.30 -1.50
CA GLN A 242 2.70 -3.86 -2.89
C GLN A 242 1.30 -3.63 -3.50
N ASP A 243 0.23 -4.09 -2.84
CA ASP A 243 -1.18 -3.87 -3.22
C ASP A 243 -1.70 -2.51 -2.70
N GLY A 244 -0.87 -1.47 -2.76
CA GLY A 244 -1.38 -0.11 -2.73
C GLY A 244 -2.04 0.15 -4.08
N ALA A 245 -3.34 0.48 -4.08
CA ALA A 245 -4.09 0.81 -5.31
C ALA A 245 -3.41 1.89 -6.19
N ASP A 246 -2.47 2.67 -5.62
CA ASP A 246 -1.70 3.71 -6.31
C ASP A 246 -0.26 3.32 -6.75
N LEU A 247 0.29 2.18 -6.30
CA LEU A 247 1.71 1.83 -6.60
C LEU A 247 1.91 1.14 -7.95
N ASN A 248 0.83 0.59 -8.53
CA ASN A 248 0.83 -0.10 -9.81
C ASN A 248 -0.33 0.39 -10.69
N MET A 249 -0.53 1.71 -10.79
CA MET A 249 -1.51 2.24 -11.73
C MET A 249 -1.09 1.92 -13.16
N ARG A 250 -2.06 1.39 -13.90
CA ARG A 250 -1.92 1.09 -15.32
C ARG A 250 -2.13 2.38 -16.12
N HIS A 251 -1.14 2.73 -16.93
CA HIS A 251 -1.16 3.90 -17.78
C HIS A 251 -1.23 3.50 -19.25
N ILE A 252 -2.16 4.12 -19.99
CA ILE A 252 -2.34 3.91 -21.41
C ILE A 252 -1.88 5.15 -22.15
N ILE A 253 -0.76 5.03 -22.86
CA ILE A 253 -0.16 6.09 -23.65
C ILE A 253 -0.46 5.80 -25.12
N SER A 254 -1.14 6.72 -25.78
CA SER A 254 -1.44 6.65 -27.22
C SER A 254 -0.60 7.68 -27.96
N LEU A 255 0.06 7.25 -29.02
CA LEU A 255 0.96 8.10 -29.80
C LEU A 255 0.79 7.92 -31.31
N LEU A 256 0.93 9.04 -32.01
CA LEU A 256 1.09 9.10 -33.47
C LEU A 256 2.59 9.11 -33.77
N LEU A 257 3.02 8.10 -34.52
CA LEU A 257 4.40 7.83 -34.86
C LEU A 257 4.56 7.84 -36.37
N GLU A 258 5.67 8.37 -36.89
CA GLU A 258 6.02 8.21 -38.30
C GLU A 258 6.08 6.72 -38.67
N ASN A 259 5.43 6.37 -39.78
CA ASN A 259 5.35 5.00 -40.28
C ASN A 259 6.59 4.64 -41.13
N GLU A 260 7.75 4.63 -40.48
CA GLU A 260 9.05 4.38 -41.12
C GLU A 260 9.83 3.27 -40.39
N PRO A 261 10.71 2.52 -41.09
CA PRO A 261 11.55 1.50 -40.47
C PRO A 261 12.37 2.05 -39.29
N GLY A 262 12.30 1.34 -38.16
CA GLY A 262 13.07 1.68 -36.96
C GLY A 262 12.40 2.66 -36.00
N ALA A 263 11.29 3.32 -36.37
CA ALA A 263 10.55 4.20 -35.47
C ALA A 263 10.07 3.45 -34.21
N LEU A 264 9.48 2.27 -34.38
CA LEU A 264 9.04 1.40 -33.28
C LEU A 264 10.21 0.97 -32.37
N SER A 265 11.36 0.64 -32.98
CA SER A 265 12.55 0.20 -32.25
C SER A 265 13.08 1.28 -31.31
N ARG A 266 12.98 2.56 -31.70
CA ARG A 266 13.38 3.69 -30.84
C ARG A 266 12.47 3.86 -29.63
N VAL A 267 11.15 3.68 -29.81
CA VAL A 267 10.18 3.68 -28.71
C VAL A 267 10.49 2.54 -27.73
N VAL A 268 10.64 1.30 -28.22
CA VAL A 268 10.96 0.15 -27.36
C VAL A 268 12.35 0.28 -26.73
N GLY A 269 13.31 0.83 -27.48
CA GLY A 269 14.67 1.13 -27.03
C GLY A 269 14.69 2.07 -25.83
N LEU A 270 13.85 3.11 -25.81
CA LEU A 270 13.71 4.02 -24.68
C LEU A 270 13.27 3.30 -23.41
N PHE A 271 12.32 2.38 -23.51
CA PHE A 271 11.84 1.61 -22.35
C PHE A 271 12.92 0.67 -21.82
N SER A 272 13.57 -0.08 -22.72
CA SER A 272 14.65 -1.00 -22.32
C SER A 272 15.85 -0.28 -21.70
N GLN A 273 16.30 0.84 -22.27
CA GLN A 273 17.44 1.61 -21.75
C GLN A 273 17.19 2.22 -20.37
N ARG A 274 15.92 2.52 -20.05
CA ARG A 274 15.51 3.16 -18.80
C ARG A 274 14.91 2.18 -17.80
N ASN A 275 14.90 0.89 -18.14
CA ASN A 275 14.31 -0.18 -17.32
C ASN A 275 12.82 0.06 -17.00
N TYR A 276 12.07 0.59 -17.97
CA TYR A 276 10.62 0.69 -17.89
C TYR A 276 9.97 -0.56 -18.44
N ASN A 277 8.91 -1.02 -17.79
CA ASN A 277 8.13 -2.16 -18.26
C ASN A 277 7.16 -1.75 -19.38
N ILE A 278 6.90 -2.65 -20.33
CA ILE A 278 5.82 -2.53 -21.31
C ILE A 278 4.87 -3.70 -21.07
N GLU A 279 3.65 -3.41 -20.61
CA GLU A 279 2.62 -4.43 -20.38
C GLU A 279 2.00 -4.88 -21.70
N SER A 280 1.67 -3.93 -22.57
CA SER A 280 1.22 -4.23 -23.93
C SER A 280 1.63 -3.15 -24.91
N LEU A 281 1.89 -3.55 -26.14
CA LEU A 281 2.25 -2.66 -27.24
C LEU A 281 1.44 -3.04 -28.47
N THR A 282 0.57 -2.16 -28.92
CA THR A 282 -0.23 -2.36 -30.13
C THR A 282 0.10 -1.27 -31.13
N VAL A 283 0.39 -1.64 -32.38
CA VAL A 283 0.68 -0.72 -33.47
C VAL A 283 -0.30 -0.99 -34.60
N ALA A 284 -0.90 0.06 -35.14
CA ALA A 284 -1.82 -0.02 -36.27
C ALA A 284 -1.67 1.20 -37.18
N ALA A 285 -2.00 1.03 -38.46
CA ALA A 285 -2.09 2.15 -39.39
C ALA A 285 -3.21 3.13 -38.99
N THR A 286 -3.02 4.40 -39.33
CA THR A 286 -4.07 5.43 -39.19
C THR A 286 -4.76 5.71 -40.52
N GLU A 287 -5.71 6.65 -40.55
CA GLU A 287 -6.26 7.18 -41.79
C GLU A 287 -5.18 7.81 -42.70
N ASP A 288 -4.09 8.32 -42.13
CA ASP A 288 -2.91 8.73 -42.88
C ASP A 288 -1.90 7.57 -42.93
N PRO A 289 -1.57 7.06 -44.14
CA PRO A 289 -0.64 5.94 -44.29
C PRO A 289 0.80 6.27 -43.88
N THR A 290 1.15 7.56 -43.76
CA THR A 290 2.46 8.02 -43.28
C THR A 290 2.59 7.95 -41.76
N LEU A 291 1.48 7.73 -41.04
CA LEU A 291 1.44 7.66 -39.59
C LEU A 291 0.93 6.30 -39.09
N SER A 292 1.57 5.81 -38.03
CA SER A 292 1.12 4.68 -37.23
C SER A 292 0.61 5.18 -35.89
N ARG A 293 -0.51 4.60 -35.41
CA ARG A 293 -0.93 4.75 -34.02
C ARG A 293 -0.35 3.62 -33.21
N LEU A 294 0.43 3.95 -32.20
CA LEU A 294 0.92 3.00 -31.21
C LEU A 294 0.26 3.30 -29.86
N THR A 295 -0.36 2.27 -29.30
CA THR A 295 -0.91 2.29 -27.94
C THR A 295 -0.03 1.43 -27.05
N LEU A 296 0.55 2.04 -26.04
CA LEU A 296 1.43 1.42 -25.08
C LEU A 296 0.74 1.43 -23.72
N THR A 297 0.73 0.28 -23.07
CA THR A 297 0.36 0.16 -21.68
C THR A 297 1.61 -0.08 -20.84
N THR A 298 1.74 0.66 -19.73
CA THR A 298 2.80 0.47 -18.74
C THR A 298 2.23 0.59 -17.33
N ILE A 299 2.99 0.14 -16.35
CA ILE A 299 2.66 0.23 -14.93
C ILE A 299 3.74 1.09 -14.28
N GLY A 300 3.33 2.08 -13.50
CA GLY A 300 4.28 2.91 -12.77
C GLY A 300 3.60 4.03 -12.01
N GLN A 301 4.39 4.72 -11.18
CA GLN A 301 3.95 5.92 -10.48
C GLN A 301 3.78 7.09 -11.46
N GLU A 302 2.98 8.08 -11.08
CA GLU A 302 2.72 9.28 -11.89
C GLU A 302 4.03 9.98 -12.32
N GLU A 303 5.01 10.12 -11.42
CA GLU A 303 6.33 10.68 -11.74
C GLU A 303 7.09 9.87 -12.80
N THR A 304 7.00 8.54 -12.75
CA THR A 304 7.64 7.65 -13.74
C THR A 304 6.96 7.79 -15.09
N VAL A 305 5.63 7.85 -15.11
CA VAL A 305 4.84 7.99 -16.34
C VAL A 305 5.02 9.37 -16.96
N GLU A 306 5.14 10.41 -16.15
CA GLU A 306 5.55 11.74 -16.61
C GLU A 306 6.93 11.71 -17.28
N GLN A 307 7.90 11.00 -16.69
CA GLN A 307 9.24 10.85 -17.28
C GLN A 307 9.20 10.07 -18.59
N ILE A 308 8.42 8.98 -18.65
CA ILE A 308 8.18 8.22 -19.89
C ILE A 308 7.62 9.14 -20.97
N THR A 309 6.57 9.89 -20.64
CA THR A 309 5.90 10.85 -21.53
C THR A 309 6.86 11.93 -22.04
N LYS A 310 7.66 12.52 -21.14
CA LYS A 310 8.69 13.53 -21.48
C LYS A 310 9.78 12.96 -22.38
N ASN A 311 10.16 11.70 -22.20
CA ASN A 311 11.19 11.08 -23.03
C ASN A 311 10.65 10.66 -24.40
N LEU A 312 9.41 10.18 -24.47
CA LEU A 312 8.74 9.86 -25.74
C LEU A 312 8.57 11.11 -26.62
N ASN A 313 8.20 12.25 -26.03
CA ASN A 313 8.13 13.54 -26.74
C ASN A 313 9.48 14.02 -27.33
N LYS A 314 10.61 13.45 -26.88
CA LYS A 314 11.95 13.81 -27.43
C LYS A 314 12.35 12.97 -28.63
N LEU A 315 11.60 11.91 -28.95
CA LEU A 315 11.84 11.10 -30.14
C LEU A 315 11.32 11.85 -31.35
N ILE A 316 12.16 11.99 -32.38
CA ILE A 316 11.85 12.77 -33.60
C ILE A 316 10.61 12.21 -34.30
N GLU A 317 10.42 10.89 -34.25
CA GLU A 317 9.33 10.19 -34.95
C GLU A 317 7.99 10.30 -34.24
N VAL A 318 7.96 10.75 -32.99
CA VAL A 318 6.73 10.90 -32.22
C VAL A 318 6.11 12.26 -32.56
N VAL A 319 5.11 12.24 -33.42
CA VAL A 319 4.40 13.44 -33.87
C VAL A 319 3.52 14.01 -32.76
N LYS A 320 2.83 13.12 -32.02
CA LYS A 320 1.91 13.51 -30.95
C LYS A 320 1.73 12.37 -29.95
N LEU A 321 1.59 12.69 -28.67
CA LEU A 321 1.27 11.72 -27.64
C LEU A 321 0.18 12.24 -26.69
N VAL A 322 -0.63 11.31 -26.18
CA VAL A 322 -1.61 11.56 -25.13
C VAL A 322 -1.57 10.40 -24.12
N ASN A 323 -1.51 10.74 -22.83
CA ASN A 323 -1.80 9.79 -21.77
C ASN A 323 -3.32 9.68 -21.61
N LEU A 324 -3.92 8.60 -22.11
CA LEU A 324 -5.36 8.39 -22.06
C LEU A 324 -5.85 8.23 -20.62
N SER A 325 -5.01 7.73 -19.71
CA SER A 325 -5.36 7.52 -18.31
C SER A 325 -5.61 8.84 -17.54
N GLU A 326 -5.14 9.99 -18.04
CA GLU A 326 -5.38 11.32 -17.43
C GLU A 326 -6.77 11.89 -17.76
N SER A 327 -7.55 11.21 -18.60
CA SER A 327 -8.86 11.70 -19.01
C SER A 327 -9.87 10.56 -19.16
N ALA A 328 -11.15 10.93 -19.21
CA ALA A 328 -12.19 9.95 -19.54
C ALA A 328 -11.90 9.34 -20.91
N HIS A 329 -11.75 8.01 -20.96
CA HIS A 329 -11.45 7.27 -22.17
C HIS A 329 -12.31 6.01 -22.26
N ILE A 330 -12.21 5.35 -23.42
CA ILE A 330 -12.76 4.03 -23.67
C ILE A 330 -11.57 3.14 -24.01
N GLU A 331 -11.43 2.04 -23.29
CA GLU A 331 -10.44 1.00 -23.58
C GLU A 331 -11.12 -0.31 -23.96
N ARG A 332 -10.48 -1.04 -24.88
CA ARG A 332 -10.86 -2.37 -25.32
C ARG A 332 -9.65 -3.22 -25.64
N GLU A 333 -9.80 -4.48 -25.33
CA GLU A 333 -8.89 -5.55 -25.67
C GLU A 333 -9.68 -6.73 -26.24
N LEU A 334 -9.08 -7.47 -27.17
CA LEU A 334 -9.60 -8.68 -27.76
C LEU A 334 -8.83 -9.89 -27.20
N LEU A 335 -9.58 -10.86 -26.69
CA LEU A 335 -9.09 -12.17 -26.30
C LEU A 335 -9.56 -13.21 -27.34
N LEU A 336 -8.63 -14.04 -27.80
CA LEU A 336 -8.92 -15.35 -28.38
C LEU A 336 -8.34 -16.40 -27.45
N ILE A 337 -9.19 -17.31 -26.96
CA ILE A 337 -8.78 -18.37 -26.04
C ILE A 337 -9.25 -19.72 -26.55
N LYS A 338 -8.34 -20.69 -26.54
CA LYS A 338 -8.62 -22.08 -26.86
C LYS A 338 -8.69 -22.87 -25.57
N VAL A 339 -9.80 -23.58 -25.36
CA VAL A 339 -10.06 -24.30 -24.11
C VAL A 339 -10.48 -25.74 -24.39
N LYS A 340 -9.99 -26.66 -23.58
CA LYS A 340 -10.43 -28.04 -23.56
C LYS A 340 -11.87 -28.10 -23.06
N ALA A 341 -12.73 -28.75 -23.83
CA ALA A 341 -14.15 -28.87 -23.54
C ALA A 341 -14.63 -30.27 -23.95
N THR A 342 -14.75 -31.17 -22.97
CA THR A 342 -15.19 -32.56 -23.19
C THR A 342 -16.35 -32.94 -22.27
N GLY A 343 -17.25 -33.81 -22.75
CA GLY A 343 -18.40 -34.27 -21.97
C GLY A 343 -19.21 -33.12 -21.36
N ALA A 344 -19.45 -33.18 -20.05
CA ALA A 344 -20.20 -32.17 -19.31
C ALA A 344 -19.55 -30.77 -19.31
N GLN A 345 -18.23 -30.68 -19.45
CA GLN A 345 -17.50 -29.40 -19.45
C GLN A 345 -17.90 -28.51 -20.63
N ARG A 346 -18.40 -29.08 -21.74
CA ARG A 346 -18.83 -28.29 -22.90
C ARG A 346 -19.98 -27.35 -22.55
N ALA A 347 -20.95 -27.83 -21.77
CA ALA A 347 -22.08 -27.01 -21.34
C ALA A 347 -21.63 -25.90 -20.38
N GLU A 348 -20.69 -26.20 -19.50
CA GLU A 348 -20.13 -25.24 -18.55
C GLU A 348 -19.33 -24.13 -19.25
N VAL A 349 -18.38 -24.49 -20.11
CA VAL A 349 -17.60 -23.52 -20.90
C VAL A 349 -18.50 -22.63 -21.74
N LYS A 350 -19.55 -23.21 -22.36
CA LYS A 350 -20.54 -22.43 -23.12
C LYS A 350 -21.27 -21.44 -22.21
N ARG A 351 -21.78 -21.88 -21.05
CA ARG A 351 -22.46 -20.99 -20.09
C ARG A 351 -21.56 -19.86 -19.62
N THR A 352 -20.31 -20.14 -19.26
CA THR A 352 -19.35 -19.12 -18.86
C THR A 352 -19.10 -18.14 -19.99
N THR A 353 -18.95 -18.62 -21.23
CA THR A 353 -18.82 -17.77 -22.41
C THR A 353 -20.02 -16.83 -22.58
N ASP A 354 -21.24 -17.36 -22.46
CA ASP A 354 -22.49 -16.59 -22.59
C ASP A 354 -22.60 -15.52 -21.48
N ILE A 355 -22.24 -15.85 -20.22
CA ILE A 355 -22.24 -14.93 -19.07
C ILE A 355 -21.35 -13.71 -19.33
N PHE A 356 -20.14 -13.95 -19.85
CA PHE A 356 -19.19 -12.88 -20.15
C PHE A 356 -19.47 -12.18 -21.49
N ARG A 357 -20.54 -12.58 -22.21
CA ARG A 357 -20.89 -12.10 -23.55
C ARG A 357 -19.77 -12.33 -24.56
N GLY A 358 -19.07 -13.46 -24.42
CA GLY A 358 -18.12 -13.97 -25.40
C GLY A 358 -18.83 -14.70 -26.54
N GLN A 359 -18.06 -15.08 -27.56
CA GLN A 359 -18.54 -15.81 -28.73
C GLN A 359 -17.67 -17.03 -28.95
N ILE A 360 -18.27 -18.23 -29.04
CA ILE A 360 -17.54 -19.41 -29.51
C ILE A 360 -17.38 -19.27 -31.02
N VAL A 361 -16.15 -19.05 -31.48
CA VAL A 361 -15.81 -18.83 -32.89
C VAL A 361 -15.42 -20.09 -33.62
N ASP A 362 -15.01 -21.14 -32.89
CA ASP A 362 -14.72 -22.45 -33.46
C ASP A 362 -15.03 -23.59 -32.47
N VAL A 363 -15.48 -24.73 -33.01
CA VAL A 363 -15.94 -25.90 -32.27
C VAL A 363 -15.24 -27.16 -32.76
N GLY A 364 -14.27 -27.64 -31.99
CA GLY A 364 -13.58 -28.91 -32.22
C GLY A 364 -14.24 -30.10 -31.52
N SER A 365 -13.67 -31.30 -31.68
CA SER A 365 -14.18 -32.51 -31.02
C SER A 365 -14.02 -32.49 -29.50
N SER A 366 -12.96 -31.85 -28.99
CA SER A 366 -12.62 -31.76 -27.57
C SER A 366 -12.22 -30.35 -27.12
N VAL A 367 -12.48 -29.34 -27.97
CA VAL A 367 -11.97 -27.97 -27.80
C VAL A 367 -13.03 -26.96 -28.25
N TYR A 368 -13.08 -25.81 -27.57
CA TYR A 368 -13.73 -24.60 -28.05
C TYR A 368 -12.71 -23.49 -28.22
N THR A 369 -12.85 -22.71 -29.28
CA THR A 369 -12.15 -21.43 -29.42
C THR A 369 -13.15 -20.31 -29.18
N ILE A 370 -12.84 -19.43 -28.24
CA ILE A 370 -13.73 -18.38 -27.76
C ILE A 370 -13.08 -17.02 -28.02
N GLN A 371 -13.86 -16.10 -28.56
CA GLN A 371 -13.54 -14.69 -28.69
C GLN A 371 -14.25 -13.90 -27.59
N LEU A 372 -13.55 -12.97 -26.96
CA LEU A 372 -14.12 -12.03 -26.00
C LEU A 372 -13.52 -10.64 -26.22
N ALA A 373 -14.37 -9.60 -26.20
CA ALA A 373 -13.94 -8.21 -26.16
C ALA A 373 -14.38 -7.54 -24.85
N GLY A 374 -13.51 -6.72 -24.28
CA GLY A 374 -13.74 -6.13 -22.97
C GLY A 374 -12.62 -5.20 -22.50
N THR A 375 -12.73 -4.73 -21.26
CA THR A 375 -11.58 -4.21 -20.50
C THR A 375 -10.67 -5.38 -20.11
N SER A 376 -9.41 -5.10 -19.76
CA SER A 376 -8.50 -6.17 -19.31
C SER A 376 -9.05 -6.91 -18.09
N GLU A 377 -9.65 -6.19 -17.12
CA GLU A 377 -10.29 -6.78 -15.94
C GLU A 377 -11.40 -7.79 -16.29
N LYS A 378 -12.24 -7.47 -17.28
CA LYS A 378 -13.30 -8.39 -17.75
C LYS A 378 -12.70 -9.64 -18.38
N ILE A 379 -11.63 -9.49 -19.15
CA ILE A 379 -10.91 -10.60 -19.80
C ILE A 379 -10.26 -11.50 -18.75
N ASP A 380 -9.58 -10.92 -17.77
CA ASP A 380 -8.92 -11.66 -16.71
C ASP A 380 -9.94 -12.43 -15.84
N SER A 381 -11.07 -11.80 -15.52
CA SER A 381 -12.20 -12.45 -14.82
C SER A 381 -12.75 -13.64 -15.61
N PHE A 382 -12.82 -13.54 -16.94
CA PHE A 382 -13.26 -14.66 -17.79
C PHE A 382 -12.26 -15.80 -17.78
N ILE A 383 -10.97 -15.51 -17.91
CA ILE A 383 -9.88 -16.49 -17.87
C ILE A 383 -9.90 -17.24 -16.52
N GLN A 384 -10.08 -16.51 -15.42
CA GLN A 384 -10.19 -17.10 -14.08
C GLN A 384 -11.42 -18.01 -13.96
N ALA A 385 -12.57 -17.57 -14.47
CA ALA A 385 -13.81 -18.34 -14.43
C ALA A 385 -13.77 -19.64 -15.28
N ILE A 386 -13.00 -19.65 -16.37
CA ILE A 386 -12.76 -20.85 -17.18
C ILE A 386 -11.83 -21.85 -16.47
N GLY A 387 -10.92 -21.36 -15.63
CA GLY A 387 -9.97 -22.16 -14.85
C GLY A 387 -8.75 -22.61 -15.66
N ALA A 388 -7.56 -22.43 -15.09
CA ALA A 388 -6.28 -22.65 -15.77
C ALA A 388 -6.10 -24.07 -16.34
N ALA A 389 -6.66 -25.10 -15.67
CA ALA A 389 -6.54 -26.50 -16.09
C ALA A 389 -7.25 -26.83 -17.43
N SER A 390 -8.16 -25.96 -17.88
CA SER A 390 -8.91 -26.14 -19.12
C SER A 390 -8.31 -25.34 -20.29
N ILE A 391 -7.36 -24.45 -20.03
CA ILE A 391 -6.85 -23.52 -21.04
C ILE A 391 -5.72 -24.19 -21.83
N LEU A 392 -5.83 -24.15 -23.16
CA LEU A 392 -4.83 -24.69 -24.07
C LEU A 392 -3.96 -23.57 -24.67
N GLU A 393 -4.56 -22.42 -24.97
CA GLU A 393 -3.88 -21.30 -25.63
C GLU A 393 -4.62 -19.99 -25.34
N VAL A 394 -3.88 -18.91 -25.12
CA VAL A 394 -4.41 -17.55 -24.91
C VAL A 394 -3.68 -16.60 -25.84
N VAL A 395 -4.45 -15.83 -26.61
CA VAL A 395 -3.94 -14.75 -27.45
C VAL A 395 -4.72 -13.49 -27.11
N ARG A 396 -3.97 -12.41 -26.83
CA ARG A 396 -4.52 -11.10 -26.48
C ARG A 396 -4.00 -10.06 -27.47
N SER A 397 -4.84 -9.10 -27.85
CA SER A 397 -4.44 -8.01 -28.76
C SER A 397 -3.56 -6.94 -28.11
N GLY A 398 -3.51 -6.91 -26.77
CA GLY A 398 -3.13 -5.71 -26.02
C GLY A 398 -4.28 -4.69 -25.98
N VAL A 399 -4.15 -3.69 -25.11
CA VAL A 399 -5.19 -2.66 -24.98
C VAL A 399 -5.09 -1.62 -26.07
N THR A 400 -6.25 -1.31 -26.64
CA THR A 400 -6.47 -0.15 -27.48
C THR A 400 -7.38 0.82 -26.75
N GLY A 401 -7.15 2.12 -26.92
CA GLY A 401 -7.94 3.14 -26.24
C GLY A 401 -8.15 4.40 -27.08
N ILE A 402 -9.22 5.12 -26.75
CA ILE A 402 -9.53 6.44 -27.31
C ILE A 402 -10.17 7.32 -26.24
N SER A 403 -9.88 8.62 -26.26
CA SER A 403 -10.55 9.59 -25.40
C SER A 403 -12.06 9.63 -25.63
N ARG A 404 -12.82 9.98 -24.60
CA ARG A 404 -14.28 10.15 -24.65
C ARG A 404 -14.62 11.63 -24.92
N GLY A 405 -15.72 11.85 -25.65
CA GLY A 405 -16.21 13.20 -25.99
C GLY A 405 -15.47 13.80 -27.18
N ASP A 406 -15.38 15.14 -27.21
CA ASP A 406 -14.81 15.87 -28.36
C ASP A 406 -13.27 15.87 -28.39
N LYS A 407 -12.62 15.35 -27.34
CA LYS A 407 -11.16 15.18 -27.32
C LYS A 407 -10.77 14.04 -28.27
N ALA A 408 -9.96 14.36 -29.27
CA ALA A 408 -9.41 13.38 -30.20
C ALA A 408 -7.90 13.58 -30.38
N LEU A 409 -7.18 12.46 -30.48
CA LEU A 409 -5.82 12.46 -31.01
C LEU A 409 -5.92 12.55 -32.55
N SER A 410 -6.26 13.74 -33.04
CA SER A 410 -6.27 14.02 -34.48
C SER A 410 -4.86 14.31 -34.98
N ILE A 411 -4.64 13.96 -36.25
CA ILE A 411 -3.51 14.39 -37.07
C ILE A 411 -3.53 15.91 -37.22
#